data_AF-A0A0A1WZY9-F1
#
_entry.id   AF-A0A0A1WZY9-F1
#
_cell.length_a   1.000
_cell.length_b   1.000
_cell.length_c   1.000
_cell.angle_alpha   90.00
_cell.angle_beta   90.00
_cell.angle_gamma   90.00
#
_symmetry.space_group_name_H-M   'P 1'
#
loop_
_entity.id
_entity.type
_entity.pdbx_description
1 polymer ?
#
loop_
_entity_poly.entity_id
_entity_poly.type
_entity_poly.pdbx_seq_one_letter_code
_entity_poly.pdbx_strand_id
1 'polypeptide(L)'
;MLSVAEIINLLNIIPVGYKRPEDNCFSAGNQMYIPEYKKLGVITVANELQDDLPVPDENDLFCDVPGCQLAFEDTASYQAHFYNMHRYLCSVCRRCLPTAHLLGLHILEYHDSYFTIRAQRGEAMYLCFLGECKEKMLTQKQRRDHCISKHKFPANYRFEQLCGKPFKRHKKKTSKSLEARETIDVMEVVDNLNK
;
A
#
# COMPACT_ATOMS: atom_id res chain seq x y z
N MET A 1 43.76 -32.17 2.41
CA MET A 1 43.24 -32.74 1.15
C MET A 1 42.54 -34.03 1.52
N LEU A 2 41.30 -34.24 1.07
CA LEU A 2 40.57 -35.48 1.34
C LEU A 2 41.27 -36.64 0.64
N SER A 3 41.44 -37.75 1.34
CA SER A 3 41.93 -39.00 0.79
C SER A 3 40.96 -39.58 -0.23
N VAL A 4 41.46 -40.42 -1.13
CA VAL A 4 40.65 -41.08 -2.16
C VAL A 4 39.49 -41.89 -1.53
N ALA A 5 39.71 -42.51 -0.37
CA ALA A 5 38.69 -43.23 0.37
C ALA A 5 37.57 -42.30 0.89
N GLU A 6 37.94 -41.12 1.39
CA GLU A 6 36.97 -40.12 1.85
C GLU A 6 36.15 -39.55 0.69
N ILE A 7 36.78 -39.33 -0.48
CA ILE A 7 36.07 -38.87 -1.69
C ILE A 7 35.08 -39.94 -2.15
N ILE A 8 35.47 -41.22 -2.18
CA ILE A 8 34.56 -42.32 -2.56
C ILE A 8 33.39 -42.42 -1.58
N ASN A 9 33.66 -42.30 -0.28
CA ASN A 9 32.59 -42.32 0.73
C ASN A 9 31.61 -41.15 0.56
N LEU A 10 32.10 -39.95 0.23
CA LEU A 10 31.23 -38.80 -0.05
C LEU A 10 30.40 -39.00 -1.32
N LEU A 11 31.00 -39.53 -2.39
CA LEU A 11 30.27 -39.81 -3.64
C LEU A 11 29.18 -40.87 -3.46
N ASN A 12 29.39 -41.86 -2.59
CA ASN A 12 28.40 -42.88 -2.26
C ASN A 12 27.22 -42.33 -1.43
N ILE A 13 27.36 -41.17 -0.79
CA ILE A 13 26.29 -40.51 -0.02
C ILE A 13 25.37 -39.69 -0.96
N ILE A 14 25.86 -39.29 -2.13
CA ILE A 14 25.09 -38.49 -3.08
C ILE A 14 24.09 -39.40 -3.80
N PRO A 15 22.77 -39.17 -3.64
CA PRO A 15 21.77 -39.99 -4.30
C PRO A 15 21.85 -39.80 -5.82
N VAL A 16 22.04 -40.90 -6.55
CA VAL A 16 21.95 -40.94 -8.01
C VAL A 16 20.56 -41.35 -8.48
N GLY A 17 20.06 -40.67 -9.53
CA GLY A 17 18.75 -40.92 -10.14
C GLY A 17 17.59 -40.16 -9.49
N TYR A 18 16.38 -40.42 -9.98
CA TYR A 18 15.15 -39.88 -9.38
C TYR A 18 14.89 -40.53 -8.03
N LYS A 19 14.68 -39.71 -7.00
CA LYS A 19 14.30 -40.14 -5.66
C LYS A 19 12.87 -39.72 -5.37
N ARG A 20 12.08 -40.64 -4.81
CA ARG A 20 10.71 -40.36 -4.41
C ARG A 20 10.71 -39.54 -3.12
N PRO A 21 9.67 -38.73 -2.86
CA PRO A 21 9.58 -37.92 -1.64
C PRO A 21 9.66 -38.74 -0.34
N GLU A 22 9.35 -40.03 -0.39
CA GLU A 22 9.38 -40.94 0.75
C GLU A 22 10.75 -41.61 0.97
N ASP A 23 11.75 -41.34 0.12
CA ASP A 23 13.05 -41.99 0.20
C ASP A 23 13.84 -41.54 1.44
N ASN A 24 14.50 -42.51 2.08
CA ASN A 24 15.27 -42.30 3.31
C ASN A 24 16.40 -41.26 3.15
N CYS A 25 16.88 -40.98 1.93
CA CYS A 25 17.88 -39.94 1.69
C CYS A 25 17.40 -38.53 2.09
N PHE A 26 16.09 -38.30 2.16
CA PHE A 26 15.51 -37.04 2.59
C PHE A 26 15.20 -36.99 4.09
N SER A 27 15.22 -38.12 4.81
CA SER A 27 14.82 -38.20 6.22
C SER A 27 15.60 -37.26 7.14
N ALA A 28 16.93 -37.24 7.04
CA ALA A 28 17.79 -36.37 7.84
C ALA A 28 17.55 -34.87 7.55
N GLY A 29 17.36 -34.52 6.27
CA GLY A 29 17.02 -33.15 5.87
C GLY A 29 15.61 -32.75 6.32
N ASN A 30 14.64 -33.65 6.16
CA ASN A 30 13.26 -33.42 6.56
C ASN A 30 13.16 -33.20 8.07
N GLN A 31 13.86 -33.99 8.89
CA GLN A 31 13.86 -33.83 10.34
C GLN A 31 14.54 -32.52 10.79
N MET A 32 15.53 -32.03 10.05
CA MET A 32 16.26 -30.80 10.39
C MET A 32 15.55 -29.53 9.92
N TYR A 33 14.92 -29.55 8.74
CA TYR A 33 14.38 -28.36 8.08
C TYR A 33 12.86 -28.28 8.03
N ILE A 34 12.16 -29.40 8.23
CA ILE A 34 10.69 -29.43 8.28
C ILE A 34 10.30 -29.55 9.76
N PRO A 35 10.00 -28.43 10.45
CA PRO A 35 9.45 -28.50 11.79
C PRO A 35 8.19 -29.35 11.76
N GLU A 36 8.01 -30.19 12.78
CA GLU A 36 6.85 -31.04 12.93
C GLU A 36 5.59 -30.17 12.79
N TYR A 37 4.81 -30.42 11.73
CA TYR A 37 3.66 -29.59 11.40
C TYR A 37 2.61 -29.77 12.48
N LYS A 38 2.68 -28.95 13.53
CA LYS A 38 1.67 -28.93 14.59
C LYS A 38 0.45 -28.26 14.00
N LYS A 39 -0.50 -29.07 13.53
CA LYS A 39 -1.84 -28.62 13.17
C LYS A 39 -2.48 -28.07 14.45
N LEU A 40 -2.31 -26.78 14.70
CA LEU A 40 -3.09 -26.04 15.68
C LEU A 40 -4.50 -25.97 15.10
N GLY A 41 -5.27 -27.04 15.32
CA GLY A 41 -6.64 -27.14 14.83
C GLY A 41 -7.43 -25.89 15.23
N VAL A 42 -8.36 -25.49 14.37
CA VAL A 42 -9.41 -24.53 14.74
C VAL A 42 -10.14 -25.14 15.94
N ILE A 43 -10.12 -24.45 17.07
CA ILE A 43 -10.86 -24.86 18.27
C ILE A 43 -12.34 -24.69 17.94
N THR A 44 -13.02 -25.78 17.53
CA THR A 44 -14.47 -25.85 17.35
C THR A 44 -15.14 -26.46 18.57
N VAL A 45 -14.80 -25.96 19.75
CA VAL A 45 -15.64 -26.13 20.94
C VAL A 45 -16.12 -24.75 21.35
N ALA A 46 -17.13 -24.30 20.61
CA ALA A 46 -18.14 -23.44 21.20
C ALA A 46 -18.82 -24.23 22.32
N ASN A 47 -19.14 -23.54 23.41
CA ASN A 47 -19.69 -24.00 24.68
C ASN A 47 -18.68 -24.32 25.79
N GLU A 48 -18.84 -23.52 26.86
CA GLU A 48 -18.33 -23.70 28.23
C GLU A 48 -16.98 -23.04 28.56
N LEU A 49 -17.00 -21.69 28.56
CA LEU A 49 -16.70 -20.82 29.72
C LEU A 49 -16.68 -19.39 29.19
N GLN A 50 -17.83 -18.73 29.22
CA GLN A 50 -17.98 -17.36 28.76
C GLN A 50 -18.80 -16.58 29.78
N ASP A 51 -18.23 -16.43 30.98
CA ASP A 51 -18.64 -15.43 31.94
C ASP A 51 -17.37 -14.62 32.28
N ASP A 52 -17.42 -13.32 31.97
CA ASP A 52 -16.45 -12.28 32.35
C ASP A 52 -15.12 -12.15 31.57
N LEU A 53 -15.14 -12.31 30.25
CA LEU A 53 -14.18 -11.57 29.40
C LEU A 53 -14.84 -10.26 28.94
N PRO A 54 -14.17 -9.10 29.04
CA PRO A 54 -14.68 -7.87 28.45
C PRO A 54 -14.90 -8.15 26.98
N VAL A 55 -16.16 -8.09 26.54
CA VAL A 55 -16.50 -8.10 25.11
C VAL A 55 -15.69 -6.95 24.51
N PRO A 56 -14.68 -7.22 23.66
CA PRO A 56 -14.02 -6.15 22.93
C PRO A 56 -15.13 -5.44 22.16
N ASP A 57 -15.17 -4.12 22.10
CA ASP A 57 -16.10 -3.42 21.19
C ASP A 57 -15.91 -4.04 19.79
N GLU A 58 -16.83 -4.92 19.38
CA GLU A 58 -16.57 -5.93 18.34
C GLU A 58 -16.59 -5.38 16.92
N ASN A 59 -16.68 -4.06 16.70
CA ASN A 59 -16.91 -3.52 15.36
C ASN A 59 -16.12 -2.26 15.02
N ASP A 60 -14.90 -2.12 15.52
CA ASP A 60 -14.01 -1.12 14.94
C ASP A 60 -13.35 -1.70 13.68
N LEU A 61 -13.87 -1.31 12.51
CA LEU A 61 -13.25 -1.64 11.22
C LEU A 61 -12.05 -0.71 11.01
N PHE A 62 -10.83 -1.24 11.07
CA PHE A 62 -9.63 -0.45 10.82
C PHE A 62 -9.03 -0.74 9.45
N CYS A 63 -8.37 0.26 8.87
CA CYS A 63 -7.55 0.05 7.69
C CYS A 63 -6.25 -0.70 8.03
N ASP A 64 -6.01 -1.80 7.32
CA ASP A 64 -4.85 -2.69 7.47
C ASP A 64 -3.63 -2.23 6.66
N VAL A 65 -3.76 -1.18 5.85
CA VAL A 65 -2.67 -0.68 5.00
C VAL A 65 -1.58 -0.03 5.87
N PRO A 66 -0.31 -0.48 5.76
CA PRO A 66 0.77 0.06 6.58
C PRO A 66 0.89 1.59 6.48
N GLY A 67 0.69 2.28 7.61
CA GLY A 67 0.73 3.75 7.68
C GLY A 67 -0.64 4.42 7.58
N CYS A 68 -1.72 3.68 7.31
CA CYS A 68 -3.09 4.11 7.55
C CYS A 68 -3.53 3.67 8.95
N GLN A 69 -4.27 4.53 9.65
CA GLN A 69 -4.79 4.26 11.02
C GLN A 69 -6.24 4.76 11.14
N LEU A 70 -6.97 4.78 10.03
CA LEU A 70 -8.37 5.19 10.04
C LEU A 70 -9.24 4.02 10.50
N ALA A 71 -10.16 4.35 11.41
CA ALA A 71 -11.22 3.48 11.90
C ALA A 71 -12.53 3.89 11.23
N PHE A 72 -13.42 2.92 11.05
CA PHE A 72 -14.68 3.04 10.34
C PHE A 72 -15.76 2.33 11.13
N GLU A 73 -16.96 2.90 11.15
CA GLU A 73 -18.15 2.32 11.79
C GLU A 73 -18.90 1.36 10.85
N ASP A 74 -18.75 1.54 9.54
CA ASP A 74 -19.44 0.74 8.51
C ASP A 74 -18.49 0.24 7.41
N THR A 75 -18.79 -0.93 6.87
CA THR A 75 -18.02 -1.57 5.80
C THR A 75 -18.04 -0.75 4.52
N ALA A 76 -19.15 -0.09 4.18
CA ALA A 76 -19.20 0.73 2.96
C ALA A 76 -18.24 1.93 3.05
N SER A 77 -18.13 2.53 4.24
CA SER A 77 -17.19 3.64 4.49
C SER A 77 -15.72 3.19 4.39
N TYR A 78 -15.41 2.01 4.94
CA TYR A 78 -14.09 1.39 4.80
C TYR A 78 -13.74 1.10 3.33
N GLN A 79 -14.66 0.48 2.59
CA GLN A 79 -14.45 0.18 1.17
C GLN A 79 -14.24 1.44 0.33
N ALA A 80 -15.07 2.47 0.53
CA ALA A 80 -14.91 3.75 -0.15
C ALA A 80 -13.56 4.40 0.16
N HIS A 81 -13.12 4.34 1.43
CA HIS A 81 -11.79 4.79 1.80
C HIS A 81 -10.70 4.01 1.07
N PHE A 82 -10.76 2.67 1.08
CA PHE A 82 -9.77 1.83 0.42
C PHE A 82 -9.71 2.11 -1.08
N TYR A 83 -10.86 2.23 -1.75
CA TYR A 83 -10.92 2.50 -3.19
C TYR A 83 -10.37 3.88 -3.57
N ASN A 84 -10.59 4.89 -2.74
CA ASN A 84 -10.15 6.25 -3.01
C ASN A 84 -8.69 6.49 -2.60
N MET A 85 -8.21 5.82 -1.54
CA MET A 85 -6.91 6.12 -0.93
C MET A 85 -5.85 5.05 -1.16
N HIS A 86 -6.24 3.77 -1.32
CA HIS A 86 -5.30 2.65 -1.30
C HIS A 86 -5.33 1.76 -2.54
N ARG A 87 -6.30 1.97 -3.44
CA ARG A 87 -6.48 1.16 -4.65
C ARG A 87 -5.23 1.06 -5.53
N TYR A 88 -4.47 2.15 -5.67
CA TYR A 88 -3.27 2.18 -6.51
C TYR A 88 -2.03 2.52 -5.68
N LEU A 89 -1.66 1.58 -4.80
CA LEU A 89 -0.51 1.68 -3.92
C LEU A 89 0.74 1.07 -4.57
N CYS A 90 1.86 1.80 -4.53
CA CYS A 90 3.16 1.28 -4.96
C CYS A 90 3.69 0.27 -3.94
N SER A 91 4.04 -0.94 -4.39
CA SER A 91 4.59 -1.98 -3.52
C SER A 91 5.96 -1.63 -2.94
N VAL A 92 6.75 -0.81 -3.65
CA VAL A 92 8.12 -0.46 -3.26
C VAL A 92 8.14 0.68 -2.24
N CYS A 93 7.55 1.83 -2.57
CA CYS A 93 7.60 3.02 -1.71
C CYS A 93 6.32 3.29 -0.92
N ARG A 94 5.29 2.44 -1.04
CA ARG A 94 3.98 2.55 -0.36
C ARG A 94 3.22 3.86 -0.63
N ARG A 95 3.60 4.59 -1.67
CA ARG A 95 2.88 5.78 -2.13
C ARG A 95 1.57 5.38 -2.80
N CYS A 96 0.51 6.13 -2.50
CA CYS A 96 -0.81 5.99 -3.10
C CYS A 96 -0.97 6.95 -4.28
N LEU A 97 -1.48 6.45 -5.41
CA LEU A 97 -1.72 7.21 -6.62
C LEU A 97 -3.23 7.26 -6.95
N PRO A 98 -3.74 8.32 -7.60
CA PRO A 98 -5.17 8.43 -7.91
C PRO A 98 -5.69 7.42 -8.95
N THR A 99 -4.84 7.00 -9.90
CA THR A 99 -5.23 6.11 -11.00
C THR A 99 -4.18 5.05 -11.28
N ALA A 100 -4.60 3.94 -11.90
CA ALA A 100 -3.71 2.86 -12.33
C ALA A 100 -2.60 3.36 -13.28
N HIS A 101 -2.96 4.25 -14.20
CA HIS A 101 -2.01 4.84 -15.15
C HIS A 101 -0.89 5.59 -14.44
N LEU A 102 -1.25 6.43 -13.46
CA LEU A 102 -0.27 7.19 -12.68
C LEU A 102 0.62 6.29 -11.82
N LEU A 103 0.08 5.19 -11.29
CA LEU A 103 0.89 4.16 -10.62
C LEU A 103 1.89 3.52 -11.59
N GLY A 104 1.47 3.19 -12.81
CA GLY A 104 2.36 2.66 -13.85
C GLY A 104 3.49 3.63 -14.21
N LEU A 105 3.16 4.91 -14.44
CA LEU A 105 4.17 5.95 -14.66
C LEU A 105 5.14 6.08 -13.49
N HIS A 106 4.62 6.03 -12.26
CA HIS A 106 5.44 6.12 -11.07
C HIS A 106 6.44 4.96 -10.96
N ILE A 107 6.01 3.72 -11.21
CA ILE A 107 6.90 2.56 -11.17
C ILE A 107 7.99 2.70 -12.23
N LEU A 108 7.63 3.08 -13.46
CA LEU A 108 8.59 3.27 -14.55
C LEU A 108 9.59 4.39 -14.24
N GLU A 109 9.12 5.55 -13.79
CA GLU A 109 10.00 6.72 -13.64
C GLU A 109 10.86 6.70 -12.36
N TYR A 110 10.39 6.05 -11.29
CA TYR A 110 11.04 6.10 -9.97
C TYR A 110 11.61 4.78 -9.48
N HIS A 111 11.15 3.65 -10.01
CA HIS A 111 11.56 2.32 -9.55
C HIS A 111 12.20 1.46 -10.66
N ASP A 112 12.05 1.84 -11.93
CA ASP A 112 12.69 1.13 -13.03
C ASP A 112 14.02 1.79 -13.43
N SER A 113 15.13 1.14 -13.05
CA SER A 113 16.47 1.56 -13.46
C SER A 113 16.68 1.56 -14.99
N TYR A 114 15.96 0.72 -15.72
CA TYR A 114 16.03 0.64 -17.18
C TYR A 114 15.44 1.89 -17.83
N PHE A 115 14.43 2.50 -17.20
CA PHE A 115 13.85 3.76 -17.67
C PHE A 115 14.90 4.86 -17.77
N THR A 116 15.72 5.03 -16.71
CA THR A 116 16.77 6.05 -16.68
C THR A 116 17.78 5.85 -17.80
N ILE A 117 18.18 4.61 -18.07
CA ILE A 117 19.15 4.29 -19.12
C ILE A 117 18.58 4.64 -20.51
N ARG A 118 17.33 4.28 -20.80
CA ARG A 118 16.68 4.61 -22.09
C ARG A 118 16.47 6.10 -22.27
N ALA A 119 16.05 6.79 -21.20
CA ALA A 119 15.91 8.25 -21.23
C ALA A 119 17.26 8.94 -21.52
N GLN A 120 18.36 8.47 -20.92
CA GLN A 120 19.71 8.99 -21.19
C GLN A 120 20.19 8.71 -22.62
N ARG A 121 19.75 7.60 -23.24
CA ARG A 121 19.99 7.30 -24.65
C ARG A 121 19.19 8.18 -25.62
N GLY A 122 18.33 9.06 -25.12
CA GLY A 122 17.52 9.97 -25.93
C GLY A 122 16.22 9.36 -26.43
N GLU A 123 15.75 8.25 -25.83
CA GLU A 123 14.46 7.68 -26.17
C GLU A 123 13.31 8.43 -25.48
N ALA A 124 12.18 8.59 -26.17
CA ALA A 124 11.00 9.25 -25.62
C ALA A 124 10.28 8.32 -24.61
N MET A 125 10.68 8.41 -23.36
CA MET A 125 10.20 7.55 -22.28
C MET A 125 9.06 8.16 -21.47
N TYR A 126 8.90 9.48 -21.45
CA TYR A 126 7.90 10.15 -20.60
C TYR A 126 6.52 10.17 -21.26
N LEU A 127 5.63 9.31 -20.79
CA LEU A 127 4.22 9.29 -21.19
C LEU A 127 3.41 10.42 -20.53
N CYS A 128 2.37 10.88 -21.22
CA CYS A 128 1.41 11.85 -20.67
C CYS A 128 0.74 11.35 -19.39
N PHE A 129 0.33 12.26 -18.50
CA PHE A 129 -0.36 11.91 -17.25
C PHE A 129 -1.80 11.42 -17.45
N LEU A 130 -2.41 11.70 -18.60
CA LEU A 130 -3.72 11.16 -18.96
C LEU A 130 -3.55 9.81 -19.64
N GLY A 131 -4.22 8.78 -19.13
CA GLY A 131 -4.11 7.41 -19.66
C GLY A 131 -4.68 7.24 -21.08
N GLU A 132 -5.59 8.12 -21.48
CA GLU A 132 -6.14 8.19 -22.83
C GLU A 132 -5.18 8.83 -23.85
N CYS A 133 -4.21 9.62 -23.38
CA CYS A 133 -3.20 10.26 -24.22
C CYS A 133 -1.95 9.36 -24.33
N LYS A 134 -1.65 8.92 -25.56
CA LYS A 134 -0.54 8.00 -25.85
C LYS A 134 0.74 8.72 -26.29
N GLU A 135 0.80 10.04 -26.20
CA GLU A 135 2.00 10.81 -26.55
C GLU A 135 3.14 10.54 -25.57
N LYS A 136 4.35 10.39 -26.13
CA LYS A 136 5.61 10.17 -25.42
C LYS A 136 6.55 11.33 -25.68
N MET A 137 7.25 11.76 -24.64
CA MET A 137 8.12 12.93 -24.65
C MET A 137 9.51 12.57 -24.14
N LEU A 138 10.50 13.37 -24.53
CA LEU A 138 11.90 13.13 -24.20
C LEU A 138 12.22 13.54 -22.76
N THR A 139 11.53 14.56 -22.24
CA THR A 139 11.78 15.10 -20.92
C THR A 139 10.50 15.34 -20.13
N GLN A 140 10.63 15.35 -18.81
CA GLN A 140 9.53 15.70 -17.92
C GLN A 140 9.03 17.14 -18.13
N LYS A 141 9.90 18.07 -18.56
CA LYS A 141 9.52 19.46 -18.91
C LYS A 141 8.58 19.47 -20.12
N GLN A 142 8.97 18.80 -21.21
CA GLN A 142 8.13 18.65 -22.39
C GLN A 142 6.78 18.00 -22.06
N ARG A 143 6.78 17.03 -21.12
CA ARG A 143 5.53 16.47 -20.60
C ARG A 143 4.60 17.49 -19.95
N ARG A 144 5.14 18.37 -19.11
CA ARG A 144 4.35 19.45 -18.49
C ARG A 144 3.81 20.38 -19.57
N ASP A 145 4.64 20.77 -20.52
CA ASP A 145 4.25 21.67 -21.61
C ASP A 145 3.17 21.06 -22.51
N HIS A 146 3.26 19.77 -22.83
CA HIS A 146 2.21 19.03 -23.54
C HIS A 146 0.90 19.03 -22.75
N CYS A 147 0.92 18.74 -21.44
CA CYS A 147 -0.28 18.73 -20.61
C CYS A 147 -0.96 20.11 -20.56
N ILE A 148 -0.17 21.19 -20.51
CA ILE A 148 -0.69 22.56 -20.51
C ILE A 148 -1.24 22.92 -21.90
N SER A 149 -0.49 22.65 -22.97
CA SER A 149 -0.85 23.09 -24.32
C SER A 149 -2.00 22.28 -24.93
N LYS A 150 -1.93 20.95 -24.85
CA LYS A 150 -2.90 20.01 -25.44
C LYS A 150 -4.09 19.76 -24.53
N HIS A 151 -3.85 19.54 -23.24
CA HIS A 151 -4.90 19.17 -22.29
C HIS A 151 -5.38 20.33 -21.41
N LYS A 152 -4.85 21.55 -21.63
CA LYS A 152 -5.27 22.78 -20.94
C LYS A 152 -5.19 22.68 -19.41
N PHE A 153 -4.22 21.91 -18.91
CA PHE A 153 -3.95 21.87 -17.48
C PHE A 153 -3.52 23.27 -16.99
N PRO A 154 -3.94 23.70 -15.80
CA PRO A 154 -3.47 24.94 -15.20
C PRO A 154 -1.94 24.93 -15.11
N ALA A 155 -1.29 26.07 -15.39
CA ALA A 155 0.17 26.17 -15.31
C ALA A 155 0.70 25.87 -13.88
N ASN A 156 -0.11 26.17 -12.86
CA ASN A 156 0.19 25.89 -11.46
C ASN A 156 -0.18 24.47 -11.02
N TYR A 157 -0.56 23.59 -11.95
CA TYR A 157 -0.91 22.22 -11.61
C TYR A 157 0.32 21.47 -11.07
N ARG A 158 0.18 20.89 -9.88
CA ARG A 158 1.27 20.21 -9.19
C ARG A 158 1.37 18.75 -9.63
N PHE A 159 1.91 18.53 -10.83
CA PHE A 159 2.18 17.19 -11.37
C PHE A 159 3.06 16.33 -10.44
N GLU A 160 3.95 16.99 -9.70
CA GLU A 160 4.88 16.35 -8.76
C GLU A 160 4.21 15.88 -7.46
N GLN A 161 2.98 16.34 -7.18
CA GLN A 161 2.25 15.97 -5.97
C GLN A 161 1.48 14.66 -6.11
N LEU A 162 1.33 14.16 -7.34
CA LEU A 162 0.99 12.75 -7.61
C LEU A 162 2.04 11.84 -6.98
N CYS A 163 3.28 12.33 -6.94
CA CYS A 163 4.32 11.82 -6.08
C CYS A 163 4.21 12.40 -4.65
N GLY A 164 3.10 12.14 -3.93
CA GLY A 164 2.83 12.66 -2.57
C GLY A 164 3.81 12.21 -1.48
N LYS A 165 4.42 13.15 -0.73
CA LYS A 165 5.27 12.83 0.44
C LYS A 165 4.47 12.01 1.47
N PRO A 166 5.11 11.14 2.29
CA PRO A 166 4.41 10.39 3.32
C PRO A 166 3.60 11.36 4.21
N PHE A 167 2.34 11.01 4.47
CA PHE A 167 1.44 11.81 5.32
C PHE A 167 2.14 12.10 6.66
N LYS A 168 2.40 13.38 6.94
CA LYS A 168 2.84 13.81 8.26
C LYS A 168 1.63 13.80 9.20
N ARG A 169 1.76 13.10 10.32
CA ARG A 169 0.76 13.00 11.39
C ARG A 169 0.28 14.39 11.82
N HIS A 170 -1.01 14.68 11.63
CA HIS A 170 -1.67 15.71 12.42
C HIS A 170 -1.85 15.16 13.84
N LYS A 171 -1.11 15.70 14.82
CA LYS A 171 -1.44 15.49 16.24
C LYS A 171 -2.83 16.08 16.47
N LYS A 172 -3.83 15.24 16.79
CA LYS A 172 -5.11 15.71 17.32
C LYS A 172 -4.81 16.54 18.57
N LYS A 173 -5.15 17.83 18.55
CA LYS A 173 -5.25 18.63 19.77
C LYS A 173 -6.45 18.07 20.54
N THR A 174 -6.19 17.56 21.74
CA THR A 174 -7.19 17.15 22.70
C THR A 174 -8.10 18.34 22.99
N SER A 175 -9.37 18.25 22.63
CA SER A 175 -10.41 19.20 23.02
C SER A 175 -10.63 19.08 24.53
N LYS A 176 -10.23 20.11 25.27
CA LYS A 176 -10.58 20.28 26.68
C LYS A 176 -12.00 20.86 26.72
N SER A 177 -12.93 20.10 27.28
CA SER A 177 -14.23 20.57 27.77
C SER A 177 -14.05 21.76 28.71
N LEU A 178 -14.96 22.74 28.63
CA LEU A 178 -15.44 23.55 29.76
C LEU A 178 -16.68 24.38 29.32
N GLU A 179 -17.83 23.86 29.75
CA GLU A 179 -19.05 24.47 30.30
C GLU A 179 -19.66 25.80 29.79
N ALA A 180 -21.00 25.76 29.83
CA ALA A 180 -22.00 26.74 29.41
C ALA A 180 -21.85 28.16 29.95
N ARG A 181 -22.36 29.12 29.16
CA ARG A 181 -23.11 30.28 29.66
C ARG A 181 -24.13 30.75 28.61
N GLU A 182 -25.40 30.70 29.01
CA GLU A 182 -26.53 31.31 28.31
C GLU A 182 -26.38 32.83 28.27
N THR A 183 -26.62 33.42 27.10
CA THR A 183 -27.22 34.76 26.98
C THR A 183 -28.15 34.76 25.78
N ILE A 184 -29.43 34.84 26.08
CA ILE A 184 -30.51 35.21 25.17
C ILE A 184 -30.23 36.63 24.67
N ASP A 185 -30.25 36.84 23.36
CA ASP A 185 -30.44 38.18 22.81
C ASP A 185 -31.36 38.14 21.59
N VAL A 186 -32.18 39.17 21.55
CA VAL A 186 -33.53 39.23 20.99
C VAL A 186 -33.49 39.58 19.51
N MET A 187 -34.45 39.02 18.77
CA MET A 187 -34.77 39.34 17.39
C MET A 187 -35.29 40.79 17.30
N GLU A 188 -34.55 41.70 16.67
CA GLU A 188 -35.10 42.96 16.16
C GLU A 188 -35.10 42.97 14.63
N VAL A 189 -36.32 42.94 14.11
CA VAL A 189 -36.71 43.32 12.75
C VAL A 189 -36.60 44.84 12.65
N VAL A 190 -35.87 45.36 11.66
CA VAL A 190 -36.10 46.74 11.22
C VAL A 190 -36.01 46.81 9.69
N ASP A 191 -37.17 46.93 9.07
CA ASP A 191 -37.36 47.54 7.76
C ASP A 191 -36.76 48.95 7.74
N ASN A 192 -36.07 49.33 6.65
CA ASN A 192 -36.44 50.47 5.81
C ASN A 192 -35.33 50.87 4.83
N LEU A 193 -35.70 50.82 3.54
CA LEU A 193 -35.61 51.91 2.55
C LEU A 193 -34.58 53.02 2.80
N ASN A 194 -33.60 53.15 1.89
CA ASN A 194 -33.50 54.33 1.02
C ASN A 194 -32.37 54.27 -0.03
N LYS A 195 -32.77 54.61 -1.26
CA LYS A 195 -32.03 54.89 -2.51
C LYS A 195 -31.53 53.73 -3.35
#